data_AF-A0ABD1YT80-F1
#
_entry.id   AF-A0ABD1YT80-F1
#
_cell.length_a   1.000
_cell.length_b   1.000
_cell.length_c   1.000
_cell.angle_alpha   90.00
_cell.angle_beta   90.00
_cell.angle_gamma   90.00
#
_symmetry.space_group_name_H-M   'P 1'
#
loop_
_entity.id
_entity.type
_entity.pdbx_description
1 polymer ?
#
loop_
_entity_poly.entity_id
_entity_poly.type
_entity_poly.pdbx_seq_one_letter_code
_entity_poly.pdbx_strand_id
1 'polypeptide(L)'
;MVPIWATTCCVSLVFSQLVTFTVSQGASLDRKWGEHFEVPAASPSAIFVIISLLAVPIYNRLFVPLVRKYTKHPYGLSPLQRLGLSIISAILLMCVAALVEKKRVTCVKDLGLEELPLGSYGLPMRCGGWYHSSSSPHCDLVNSTTKHEEGSI
;
A
#
# COMPACT_ATOMS: atom_id res chain seq x y z
N MET A 1 -21.89 -4.77 -29.76
CA MET A 1 -21.92 -5.82 -28.71
C MET A 1 -20.52 -6.28 -28.30
N VAL A 2 -19.61 -6.51 -29.25
CA VAL A 2 -18.19 -6.81 -28.97
C VAL A 2 -17.47 -5.81 -28.05
N PRO A 3 -17.59 -4.47 -28.22
CA PRO A 3 -16.84 -3.53 -27.37
C PRO A 3 -17.33 -3.51 -25.91
N ILE A 4 -18.62 -3.74 -25.68
CA ILE A 4 -19.21 -3.78 -24.32
C ILE A 4 -18.75 -5.04 -23.58
N TRP A 5 -18.72 -6.17 -24.30
CA TRP A 5 -18.19 -7.41 -23.75
C TRP A 5 -16.69 -7.28 -23.43
N ALA A 6 -15.91 -6.70 -24.33
CA ALA A 6 -14.47 -6.49 -24.14
C ALA A 6 -14.16 -5.60 -22.92
N THR A 7 -14.86 -4.48 -22.72
CA THR A 7 -14.65 -3.63 -21.54
C THR A 7 -15.03 -4.34 -20.25
N THR A 8 -16.10 -5.14 -20.26
CA THR A 8 -16.53 -5.94 -19.10
C THR A 8 -15.48 -7.00 -18.73
N CYS A 9 -14.91 -7.69 -19.73
CA CYS A 9 -13.81 -8.64 -19.54
C CYS A 9 -12.57 -7.95 -18.97
N CYS A 10 -12.17 -6.80 -19.53
CA CYS A 10 -11.02 -6.03 -19.05
C CYS A 10 -11.17 -5.62 -17.57
N VAL A 11 -12.33 -5.09 -17.18
CA VAL A 11 -12.60 -4.70 -15.78
C VAL A 11 -12.53 -5.90 -14.85
N SER A 12 -13.06 -7.06 -15.27
CA SER A 12 -13.05 -8.30 -14.47
C SER A 12 -11.63 -8.83 -14.25
N LEU A 13 -10.77 -8.74 -15.26
CA LEU A 13 -9.35 -9.10 -15.16
C LEU A 13 -8.59 -8.17 -14.20
N VAL A 14 -8.77 -6.86 -14.36
CA VAL A 14 -8.12 -5.85 -13.49
C VAL A 14 -8.54 -6.04 -12.04
N PHE A 15 -9.82 -6.34 -11.79
CA PHE A 15 -10.32 -6.62 -10.45
C PHE A 15 -9.67 -7.88 -9.85
N SER A 16 -9.53 -8.95 -10.62
CA SER A 16 -8.88 -10.19 -10.18
C SER A 16 -7.40 -9.96 -9.84
N GLN A 17 -6.71 -9.13 -10.63
CA GLN A 17 -5.32 -8.76 -10.38
C GLN A 17 -5.17 -7.91 -9.12
N LEU A 18 -6.09 -6.95 -8.90
CA LEU A 18 -6.10 -6.12 -7.70
C LEU A 18 -6.18 -6.99 -6.44
N VAL A 19 -7.12 -7.93 -6.37
CA VAL A 19 -7.29 -8.80 -5.21
C VAL A 19 -6.04 -9.66 -4.97
N THR A 20 -5.49 -10.26 -6.03
CA THR A 20 -4.29 -11.12 -5.93
C THR A 20 -3.07 -10.33 -5.47
N PHE A 21 -2.85 -9.15 -6.05
CA PHE A 21 -1.71 -8.29 -5.71
C PHE A 21 -1.81 -7.75 -4.28
N THR A 22 -3.02 -7.42 -3.81
CA THR A 22 -3.23 -7.00 -2.42
C THR A 22 -2.91 -8.12 -1.44
N VAL A 23 -3.27 -9.38 -1.74
CA VAL A 23 -2.91 -10.53 -0.90
C VAL A 23 -1.40 -10.75 -0.88
N SER A 24 -0.75 -10.66 -2.05
CA SER A 24 0.71 -10.81 -2.16
C SER A 24 1.45 -9.73 -1.36
N GLN A 25 1.04 -8.47 -1.47
CA GLN A 25 1.59 -7.39 -0.66
C GLN A 25 1.32 -7.59 0.83
N GLY A 26 0.11 -8.03 1.19
CA GLY A 26 -0.27 -8.34 2.59
C GLY A 26 0.53 -9.50 3.18
N ALA A 27 0.98 -10.45 2.36
CA ALA A 27 1.82 -11.56 2.78
C ALA A 27 3.26 -11.13 3.06
N SER A 28 3.76 -10.08 2.40
CA SER A 28 5.09 -9.50 2.63
C SER A 28 5.13 -8.51 3.80
N LEU A 29 3.98 -8.13 4.37
CA LEU A 29 3.91 -7.27 5.55
C LEU A 29 4.00 -8.10 6.84
N ASP A 30 4.53 -7.52 7.91
CA ASP A 30 4.53 -8.16 9.23
C ASP A 30 3.09 -8.32 9.73
N ARG A 31 2.65 -9.57 9.83
CA ARG A 31 1.26 -9.96 10.11
C ARG A 31 1.00 -10.25 11.59
N LYS A 32 2.00 -10.09 12.45
CA LYS A 32 1.86 -10.36 13.89
C LYS A 32 1.22 -9.18 14.59
N TRP A 33 -0.04 -9.34 14.99
CA TRP A 33 -0.71 -8.43 15.90
C TRP A 33 -0.61 -8.98 17.33
N GLY A 34 0.58 -8.82 17.93
CA GLY A 34 0.93 -9.40 19.24
C GLY A 34 1.52 -10.82 19.16
N GLU A 35 1.71 -11.48 20.32
CA GLU A 35 2.33 -12.82 20.40
C GLU A 35 1.43 -13.97 19.96
N HIS A 36 0.11 -13.77 19.92
CA HIS A 36 -0.87 -14.87 19.74
C HIS A 36 -1.77 -14.76 18.52
N PHE A 37 -1.73 -13.66 17.76
CA PHE A 37 -2.64 -13.43 16.63
C PHE A 37 -1.90 -13.06 15.36
N GLU A 38 -2.00 -13.94 14.36
CA GLU A 38 -1.48 -13.69 13.02
C GLU A 38 -2.64 -13.32 12.09
N VAL A 39 -2.62 -12.09 11.60
CA VAL A 39 -3.64 -11.59 10.68
C VAL A 39 -3.42 -12.26 9.31
N PRO A 40 -4.43 -12.93 8.73
CA PRO A 40 -4.28 -13.55 7.41
C PRO A 40 -4.02 -12.49 6.33
N ALA A 41 -3.15 -12.80 5.36
CA ALA A 41 -2.78 -11.90 4.25
C ALA A 41 -3.96 -11.41 3.38
N ALA A 42 -5.13 -12.08 3.47
CA ALA A 42 -6.35 -11.68 2.79
C ALA A 42 -7.22 -10.66 3.57
N SER A 43 -6.86 -10.32 4.81
CA SER A 43 -7.60 -9.31 5.57
C SER A 43 -7.68 -7.92 4.89
N PRO A 44 -6.64 -7.43 4.16
CA PRO A 44 -6.71 -6.10 3.56
C PRO A 44 -7.74 -6.02 2.42
N SER A 45 -7.96 -7.11 1.68
CA SER A 45 -8.97 -7.14 0.62
C SER A 45 -10.39 -7.14 1.19
N ALA A 46 -10.65 -7.82 2.31
CA ALA A 46 -11.93 -7.78 3.01
C ALA A 46 -12.26 -6.36 3.53
N ILE A 47 -11.27 -5.67 4.09
CA ILE A 47 -11.40 -4.27 4.55
C ILE A 47 -11.79 -3.36 3.38
N PHE A 48 -11.19 -3.55 2.21
CA PHE A 48 -11.52 -2.77 1.01
C PHE A 48 -12.99 -2.94 0.59
N VAL A 49 -13.54 -4.16 0.68
CA VAL A 49 -14.95 -4.43 0.38
C VAL A 49 -15.86 -3.72 1.37
N ILE A 50 -15.56 -3.78 2.67
CA ILE A 50 -16.34 -3.13 3.73
C ILE A 50 -16.34 -1.61 3.53
N ILE A 51 -15.17 -1.00 3.28
CA ILE A 51 -15.05 0.43 3.01
C ILE A 51 -15.85 0.81 1.77
N SER A 52 -15.78 0.01 0.70
CA SER A 52 -16.54 0.25 -0.53
C SER A 52 -18.05 0.21 -0.30
N LEU A 53 -18.53 -0.75 0.51
CA LEU A 53 -19.94 -0.85 0.89
C LEU A 53 -20.42 0.37 1.70
N LEU A 54 -19.58 0.89 2.59
CA LEU A 54 -19.88 2.12 3.35
C LEU A 54 -19.75 3.38 2.50
N ALA A 55 -18.85 3.39 1.52
CA ALA A 55 -18.62 4.53 0.64
C ALA A 55 -19.84 4.84 -0.25
N VAL A 56 -20.59 3.84 -0.69
CA VAL A 56 -21.79 4.04 -1.53
C VAL A 56 -22.86 4.91 -0.85
N PRO A 57 -23.36 4.58 0.35
CA PRO A 57 -24.34 5.42 1.03
C PRO A 57 -23.75 6.78 1.44
N ILE A 58 -22.46 6.85 1.81
CA ILE A 58 -21.77 8.10 2.11
C ILE A 58 -21.73 9.02 0.88
N TYR A 59 -21.39 8.47 -0.29
CA TYR A 59 -21.36 9.19 -1.55
C TYR A 59 -22.74 9.73 -1.90
N ASN A 60 -23.77 8.88 -1.83
CA ASN A 60 -25.13 9.25 -2.18
C ASN A 60 -25.77 10.23 -1.17
N ARG A 61 -25.47 10.14 0.13
CA ARG A 61 -26.08 11.00 1.16
C ARG A 61 -25.33 12.27 1.47
N LEU A 62 -23.99 12.27 1.38
CA LEU A 62 -23.18 13.43 1.73
C LEU A 62 -22.67 14.11 0.46
N PHE A 63 -22.00 13.35 -0.41
CA PHE A 63 -21.31 13.93 -1.55
C PHE A 63 -22.28 14.50 -2.60
N VAL A 64 -23.34 13.77 -2.95
CA VAL A 64 -24.35 14.22 -3.94
C VAL A 64 -25.02 15.54 -3.55
N PRO A 65 -25.59 15.72 -2.32
CA PRO A 65 -26.20 17.00 -1.96
C PRO A 65 -25.18 18.15 -1.80
N LEU A 66 -23.96 17.86 -1.32
CA LEU A 66 -22.88 18.84 -1.27
C LEU A 66 -22.55 19.36 -2.67
N VAL A 67 -22.31 18.46 -3.62
CA VAL A 67 -22.00 18.85 -5.01
C VAL A 67 -23.17 19.58 -5.66
N ARG A 68 -24.41 19.15 -5.40
CA ARG A 68 -25.61 19.86 -5.90
C ARG A 68 -25.70 21.29 -5.36
N LYS A 69 -25.31 21.51 -4.10
CA LYS A 69 -25.28 22.84 -3.46
C LYS A 69 -24.21 23.76 -4.06
N TYR A 70 -23.03 23.21 -4.40
CA TYR A 70 -21.93 23.99 -4.98
C TYR A 70 -22.08 24.23 -6.48
N THR A 71 -22.51 23.23 -7.25
CA THR A 71 -22.52 23.29 -8.72
C THR A 71 -23.87 23.75 -9.29
N LYS A 72 -24.94 23.79 -8.47
CA LYS A 72 -26.34 24.09 -8.86
C LYS A 72 -26.87 23.30 -10.07
N HIS A 73 -26.17 22.27 -10.51
CA HIS A 73 -26.56 21.41 -11.62
C HIS A 73 -27.39 20.22 -11.13
N PRO A 74 -28.45 19.82 -11.88
CA PRO A 74 -29.34 18.72 -11.48
C PRO A 74 -28.64 17.35 -11.42
N TYR A 75 -27.53 17.17 -12.16
CA TYR A 75 -26.78 15.90 -12.26
C TYR A 75 -25.48 15.84 -11.42
N GLY A 76 -25.14 16.88 -10.66
CA GLY A 76 -23.94 16.89 -9.80
C GLY A 76 -22.62 17.13 -10.56
N LEU A 77 -21.55 16.40 -10.18
CA LEU A 77 -20.18 16.56 -10.72
C LEU A 77 -20.06 15.91 -12.11
N SER A 78 -19.55 16.64 -13.09
CA SER A 78 -19.34 16.13 -14.45
C SER A 78 -18.39 14.92 -14.46
N PRO A 79 -18.59 13.90 -15.32
CA PRO A 79 -17.69 12.76 -15.44
C PRO A 79 -16.22 13.15 -15.63
N LEU A 80 -15.97 14.23 -16.38
CA LEU A 80 -14.63 14.78 -16.60
C LEU A 80 -13.96 15.28 -15.30
N GLN A 81 -14.74 15.90 -14.42
CA GLN A 81 -14.22 16.41 -13.14
C GLN A 81 -13.87 15.28 -12.18
N ARG A 82 -14.60 14.15 -12.25
CA ARG A 82 -14.30 12.96 -11.43
C ARG A 82 -12.95 12.35 -11.81
N LEU A 83 -12.67 12.27 -13.10
CA LEU A 83 -11.37 11.82 -13.62
C LEU A 83 -10.26 12.82 -13.29
N GLY A 84 -10.54 14.12 -13.39
CA GLY A 84 -9.60 15.17 -12.98
C GLY A 84 -9.22 15.06 -11.49
N LEU A 85 -10.18 14.80 -10.62
CA LEU A 85 -9.94 14.67 -9.18
C LEU A 85 -9.04 13.47 -8.85
N SER A 86 -9.22 12.33 -9.54
CA SER A 86 -8.33 11.17 -9.33
C SER A 86 -6.89 11.44 -9.76
N ILE A 87 -6.69 12.19 -10.85
CA ILE A 87 -5.35 12.52 -11.35
C ILE A 87 -4.64 13.47 -10.38
N ILE A 88 -5.34 14.50 -9.89
CA ILE A 88 -4.80 15.42 -8.87
C ILE A 88 -4.43 14.65 -7.60
N SER A 89 -5.31 13.73 -7.16
CA SER A 89 -5.03 12.89 -6.00
C SER A 89 -3.80 12.00 -6.20
N ALA A 90 -3.58 11.45 -7.41
CA ALA A 90 -2.40 10.64 -7.71
C ALA A 90 -1.11 11.47 -7.63
N ILE A 91 -1.12 12.71 -8.13
CA ILE A 91 0.03 13.63 -8.03
C ILE A 91 0.36 13.92 -6.56
N LEU A 92 -0.67 14.21 -5.74
CA LEU A 92 -0.48 14.45 -4.31
C LEU A 92 0.12 13.23 -3.60
N LEU A 93 -0.36 12.03 -3.91
CA LEU A 93 0.19 10.79 -3.36
C LEU A 93 1.67 10.59 -3.77
N MET A 94 2.02 10.90 -5.01
CA MET A 94 3.42 10.84 -5.46
C MET A 94 4.31 11.85 -4.73
N CYS A 95 3.81 13.06 -4.45
CA CYS A 95 4.53 14.01 -3.61
C CYS A 95 4.78 13.45 -2.20
N VAL A 96 3.78 12.83 -1.58
CA VAL A 96 3.93 12.20 -0.26
C VAL A 96 4.91 11.02 -0.31
N ALA A 97 4.82 10.17 -1.32
CA ALA A 97 5.73 9.05 -1.52
C ALA A 97 7.19 9.53 -1.67
N ALA A 98 7.41 10.61 -2.42
CA ALA A 98 8.74 11.21 -2.55
C ALA A 98 9.29 11.75 -1.22
N LEU A 99 8.43 12.33 -0.36
CA LEU A 99 8.83 12.76 0.98
C LEU A 99 9.19 11.57 1.89
N VAL A 100 8.42 10.49 1.83
CA VAL A 100 8.71 9.25 2.57
C VAL A 100 10.01 8.61 2.11
N GLU A 101 10.23 8.54 0.79
CA GLU A 101 11.46 7.98 0.23
C GLU A 101 12.69 8.81 0.61
N LYS A 102 12.55 10.15 0.63
CA LYS A 102 13.61 11.03 1.14
C LYS A 102 13.98 10.70 2.59
N LYS A 103 12.99 10.43 3.45
CA LYS A 103 13.22 10.00 4.84
C LYS A 103 13.85 8.60 4.93
N ARG A 104 13.40 7.66 4.08
CA ARG A 104 13.97 6.31 4.01
C ARG A 104 15.46 6.36 3.63
N VAL A 105 15.81 7.11 2.60
CA VAL A 105 17.20 7.26 2.13
C VAL A 105 18.08 7.90 3.20
N THR A 106 17.58 8.90 3.94
CA THR A 106 18.33 9.47 5.08
C THR A 106 18.59 8.40 6.16
N CYS A 107 17.59 7.59 6.52
CA CYS A 107 17.78 6.52 7.50
C CYS A 107 18.83 5.48 7.07
N VAL A 108 18.85 5.11 5.78
CA VAL A 108 19.83 4.16 5.23
C VAL A 108 21.25 4.72 5.32
N LYS A 109 21.43 6.03 5.06
CA LYS A 109 22.72 6.71 5.22
C LYS A 109 23.19 6.75 6.67
N ASP A 110 22.30 7.05 7.60
CA ASP A 110 22.63 7.10 9.03
C ASP A 110 23.02 5.71 9.59
N LEU A 111 22.50 4.63 9.01
CA LEU A 111 22.82 3.25 9.37
C LEU A 111 24.08 2.70 8.67
N GLY A 112 24.72 3.47 7.77
CA GLY A 112 25.92 3.05 7.04
C GLY A 112 25.68 1.90 6.05
N LEU A 113 24.44 1.67 5.63
CA LEU A 113 24.03 0.55 4.76
C LEU A 113 24.09 0.87 3.26
N GLU A 114 24.95 1.82 2.84
CA GLU A 114 25.07 2.27 1.44
C GLU A 114 25.61 1.16 0.50
N GLU A 115 26.26 0.14 1.05
CA GLU A 115 26.95 -0.94 0.31
C GLU A 115 26.05 -2.17 0.01
N LEU A 116 24.79 -2.21 0.47
CA LEU A 116 23.93 -3.38 0.26
C LEU A 116 23.38 -3.45 -1.17
N PRO A 117 23.44 -4.63 -1.85
CA PRO A 117 22.94 -4.79 -3.20
C PRO A 117 21.43 -4.47 -3.28
N LEU A 118 21.04 -3.82 -4.37
CA LEU A 118 19.72 -3.22 -4.64
C LEU A 118 18.49 -4.16 -4.55
N GLY A 119 18.67 -5.43 -4.17
CA GLY A 119 17.62 -6.43 -3.96
C GLY A 119 17.22 -6.66 -2.48
N SER A 120 17.95 -6.13 -1.50
CA SER A 120 17.68 -6.35 -0.06
C SER A 120 16.86 -5.25 0.64
N TYR A 121 16.22 -4.35 -0.11
CA TYR A 121 15.30 -3.36 0.46
C TYR A 121 13.90 -3.93 0.76
N GLY A 122 13.86 -5.07 1.44
CA GLY A 122 12.73 -5.48 2.28
C GLY A 122 12.81 -4.82 3.65
N LEU A 123 13.45 -3.66 3.77
CA LEU A 123 13.49 -2.92 5.03
C LEU A 123 12.07 -2.43 5.30
N PRO A 124 11.44 -2.86 6.41
CA PRO A 124 10.13 -2.33 6.77
C PRO A 124 10.24 -0.80 6.84
N MET A 125 9.20 -0.07 6.45
CA MET A 125 9.10 1.40 6.59
C MET A 125 9.04 1.84 8.08
N ARG A 126 9.80 1.17 8.95
CA ARG A 126 9.88 1.35 10.40
C ARG A 126 11.21 2.03 10.74
N CYS A 127 11.56 3.11 10.04
CA CYS A 127 12.53 4.10 10.52
C CYS A 127 11.79 5.24 11.23
N GLY A 128 10.95 4.88 12.20
CA GLY A 128 10.32 5.81 13.13
C GLY A 128 10.60 5.30 14.53
N GLY A 129 11.33 6.09 15.34
CA GLY A 129 11.72 5.78 16.71
C GLY A 129 10.54 5.65 17.67
N TRP A 130 9.78 4.56 17.54
CA TRP A 130 8.65 4.20 18.40
C TRP A 130 8.86 2.86 19.12
N TYR A 131 10.08 2.33 19.12
CA TYR A 131 10.41 1.15 19.91
C TYR A 131 11.56 1.47 20.85
N HIS A 132 11.21 2.07 21.99
CA HIS A 132 11.97 1.77 23.19
C HIS A 132 11.61 0.32 23.57
N SER A 133 12.61 -0.54 23.59
CA SER A 133 12.59 -1.90 24.12
C SER A 133 11.73 -2.93 23.37
N SER A 134 12.35 -3.75 22.53
CA SER A 134 12.43 -5.22 22.70
C SER A 134 12.95 -5.91 21.42
N SER A 135 14.11 -6.53 21.60
CA SER A 135 14.82 -7.52 20.81
C SER A 135 13.99 -8.30 19.78
N SER A 136 14.42 -8.29 18.51
CA SER A 136 13.95 -9.23 17.49
C SER A 136 15.15 -9.98 16.88
N PRO A 137 15.17 -11.33 16.90
CA PRO A 137 16.36 -12.18 16.72
C PRO A 137 16.82 -12.38 15.27
N HIS A 138 16.41 -11.52 14.33
CA HIS A 138 16.66 -11.75 12.91
C HIS A 138 18.08 -11.38 12.44
N CYS A 139 18.87 -10.70 13.29
CA CYS A 139 20.26 -10.36 13.00
C CYS A 139 21.26 -11.50 13.26
N ASP A 140 20.92 -12.50 14.07
CA ASP A 140 21.86 -13.58 14.43
C ASP A 140 22.03 -14.63 13.32
N LEU A 141 21.03 -14.78 12.44
CA LEU A 141 21.08 -15.74 11.33
C LEU A 141 22.01 -15.30 10.19
N VAL A 142 22.12 -14.00 9.91
CA VAL A 142 23.04 -13.48 8.87
C VAL A 142 24.51 -13.61 9.27
N ASN A 143 24.81 -13.44 10.57
CA ASN A 143 26.18 -13.57 11.06
C ASN A 143 26.66 -15.04 11.15
N SER A 144 25.73 -15.99 11.13
CA SER A 144 26.04 -17.42 11.18
C SER A 144 26.34 -18.01 9.79
N THR A 145 25.74 -17.48 8.73
CA THR A 145 26.03 -17.90 7.35
C THR A 145 27.35 -17.36 6.82
N THR A 146 27.76 -16.15 7.22
CA THR A 146 29.04 -15.57 6.78
C THR A 146 30.27 -16.23 7.41
N LYS A 147 30.16 -16.78 8.62
CA LYS A 147 31.28 -17.50 9.25
C LYS A 147 31.56 -18.89 8.66
N HIS A 148 30.60 -19.49 7.95
CA HIS A 148 30.81 -20.81 7.34
C HIS A 148 31.51 -20.76 5.97
N GLU A 149 31.51 -19.60 5.28
CA GLU A 149 32.16 -19.46 3.97
C GLU A 149 33.63 -19.01 4.03
N GLU A 150 34.10 -18.36 5.11
CA GLU A 150 35.52 -17.96 5.24
C GLU A 150 36.43 -19.04 5.85
N GLY A 151 35.89 -20.17 6.30
CA GLY A 151 36.65 -21.24 6.98
C GLY A 151 37.18 -22.36 6.07
N SER A 152 37.06 -22.23 4.75
CA SER A 152 37.46 -23.28 3.81
C SER A 152 38.37 -22.74 2.70
N ILE A 153 39.47 -22.10 3.11
CA ILE A 153 40.75 -22.04 2.39
C ILE A 153 41.83 -22.60 3.32
#